data_AF-A0A957UD91-F1
#
_entry.id   AF-A0A957UD91-F1
#
_cell.length_a   1.000
_cell.length_b   1.000
_cell.length_c   1.000
_cell.angle_alpha   90.00
_cell.angle_beta   90.00
_cell.angle_gamma   90.00
#
_symmetry.space_group_name_H-M   'P 1'
#
loop_
_entity.id
_entity.type
_entity.pdbx_description
1 polymer ?
#
loop_
_entity_poly.entity_id
_entity_poly.type
_entity_poly.pdbx_seq_one_letter_code
_entity_poly.pdbx_strand_id
1 'polypeptide(L)'
;LAATLTTLLVMPITGLFDLPWWGYPLLALSVAPMAPLAALALAALAQNKVQGLALMKAAGIVLVPPLIAYFLPPAWQLPFAVVPTWWPAQALWHLQAGSAWFWFFLGGGLLYAGALLVWLARRFDAVMHR
;
A
#
# COMPACT_ATOMS: atom_id res chain seq x y z
N LEU A 1 2.25 -12.37 -1.50
CA LEU A 1 3.12 -13.34 -0.80
C LEU A 1 4.39 -12.70 -0.29
N ALA A 2 5.31 -12.24 -1.16
CA ALA A 2 6.57 -11.63 -0.70
C ALA A 2 6.36 -10.46 0.28
N ALA A 3 5.54 -9.46 -0.06
CA ALA A 3 5.26 -8.31 0.80
C ALA A 3 4.61 -8.69 2.15
N THR A 4 3.72 -9.69 2.13
CA THR A 4 3.04 -10.20 3.33
C THR A 4 4.02 -10.91 4.25
N LEU A 5 4.89 -11.76 3.68
CA LEU A 5 5.89 -12.52 4.43
C LEU A 5 6.95 -11.60 5.03
N THR A 6 7.41 -10.59 4.28
CA THR A 6 8.38 -9.62 4.82
C THR A 6 7.79 -8.84 5.98
N THR A 7 6.56 -8.32 5.87
CA THR A 7 5.94 -7.59 6.99
C THR A 7 5.70 -8.51 8.20
N LEU A 8 5.20 -9.72 7.99
CA LEU A 8 4.90 -10.65 9.09
C LEU A 8 6.15 -11.13 9.83
N LEU A 9 7.27 -11.31 9.13
CA LEU A 9 8.50 -11.84 9.71
C LEU A 9 9.43 -10.74 10.23
N VAL A 10 9.67 -9.70 9.44
CA VAL A 10 10.68 -8.67 9.77
C VAL A 10 10.22 -7.79 10.93
N MET A 11 8.93 -7.44 10.97
CA MET A 11 8.41 -6.48 11.94
C MET A 11 8.49 -6.98 13.40
N PRO A 12 8.13 -8.23 13.74
CA PRO A 12 8.34 -8.72 15.11
C PRO A 12 9.81 -9.01 15.42
N ILE A 13 10.61 -9.46 14.44
CA ILE A 13 12.04 -9.78 14.65
C ILE A 13 12.86 -8.52 14.96
N THR A 14 12.52 -7.41 14.32
CA THR A 14 13.26 -6.15 14.47
C THR A 14 13.05 -5.47 15.82
N GLY A 15 12.00 -5.82 16.57
CA GLY A 15 11.66 -5.17 17.85
C GLY A 15 11.40 -3.65 17.74
N LEU A 16 11.22 -3.15 16.52
CA LEU A 16 11.15 -1.72 16.20
C LEU A 16 9.82 -1.09 16.68
N PHE A 17 8.78 -1.91 16.81
CA PHE A 17 7.44 -1.49 17.20
C PHE A 17 6.88 -2.45 18.25
N ASP A 18 6.42 -1.90 19.38
CA ASP A 18 5.67 -2.64 20.39
C ASP A 18 4.20 -2.70 19.96
N LEU A 19 3.84 -3.75 19.24
CA LEU A 19 2.50 -3.96 18.69
C LEU A 19 1.88 -5.23 19.29
N PRO A 20 0.55 -5.26 19.44
CA PRO A 20 -0.12 -6.49 19.83
C PRO A 20 0.08 -7.56 18.74
N TRP A 21 0.17 -8.83 19.14
CA TRP A 21 0.43 -9.96 18.24
C TRP A 21 -0.55 -10.04 17.05
N TRP A 22 -1.81 -9.62 17.26
CA TRP A 22 -2.85 -9.59 16.22
C TRP A 22 -2.64 -8.45 15.22
N GLY A 23 -1.85 -7.44 15.55
CA GLY A 23 -1.56 -6.29 14.70
C GLY A 23 -0.74 -6.66 13.47
N TYR A 24 0.26 -7.52 13.64
CA TYR A 24 1.15 -7.96 12.57
C TYR A 24 0.41 -8.60 11.38
N PRO A 25 -0.48 -9.61 11.56
CA PRO A 25 -1.20 -10.19 10.43
C PRO A 25 -2.16 -9.20 9.74
N LEU A 26 -2.78 -8.27 10.49
CA LEU A 26 -3.66 -7.25 9.90
C LEU A 26 -2.89 -6.21 9.07
N LEU A 27 -1.71 -5.79 9.54
CA LEU A 27 -0.82 -4.92 8.76
C LEU A 27 -0.25 -5.67 7.54
N ALA A 28 0.05 -6.96 7.67
CA ALA A 28 0.48 -7.77 6.54
C ALA A 28 -0.63 -7.88 5.48
N LEU A 29 -1.89 -7.99 5.91
CA LEU A 29 -3.06 -7.98 5.03
C LEU A 29 -3.23 -6.63 4.33
N SER A 30 -3.01 -5.50 5.01
CA SER A 30 -3.15 -4.17 4.41
C SER A 30 -2.10 -3.89 3.32
N VAL A 31 -0.91 -4.48 3.45
CA VAL A 31 0.19 -4.34 2.47
C VAL A 31 0.12 -5.40 1.35
N ALA A 32 -0.52 -6.54 1.59
CA ALA A 32 -0.60 -7.64 0.62
C ALA A 32 -1.05 -7.22 -0.81
N PRO A 33 -2.04 -6.31 -1.00
CA PRO A 33 -2.47 -5.85 -2.32
C PRO A 33 -1.41 -5.08 -3.11
N MET A 34 -0.34 -4.57 -2.48
CA MET A 34 0.66 -3.76 -3.17
C MET A 34 1.39 -4.54 -4.28
N ALA A 35 1.63 -5.84 -4.05
CA ALA A 35 2.28 -6.70 -5.04
C ALA A 35 1.42 -6.89 -6.32
N PRO A 36 0.16 -7.36 -6.25
CA PRO A 36 -0.68 -7.46 -7.45
C PRO A 36 -1.01 -6.09 -8.06
N LEU A 37 -1.12 -5.02 -7.27
CA LEU A 37 -1.29 -3.66 -7.81
C LEU A 37 -0.10 -3.25 -8.69
N ALA A 38 1.13 -3.45 -8.22
CA ALA A 38 2.33 -3.14 -9.00
C ALA A 38 2.41 -3.99 -10.27
N ALA A 39 2.11 -5.29 -10.18
CA ALA A 39 2.11 -6.21 -11.31
C ALA A 39 1.07 -5.81 -12.37
N LEU A 40 -0.19 -5.57 -11.95
CA LEU A 40 -1.26 -5.17 -12.87
C LEU A 40 -1.02 -3.77 -13.43
N ALA A 41 -0.48 -2.82 -12.66
CA ALA A 41 -0.12 -1.50 -13.17
C ALA A 41 0.91 -1.60 -14.30
N LEU A 42 1.95 -2.41 -14.12
CA LEU A 42 2.94 -2.67 -15.19
C LEU A 42 2.28 -3.32 -16.40
N ALA A 43 1.47 -4.36 -16.20
CA ALA A 43 0.87 -5.12 -17.29
C ALA A 43 -0.21 -4.33 -18.06
N ALA A 44 -1.01 -3.50 -17.37
CA ALA A 44 -2.15 -2.81 -17.95
C ALA A 44 -1.82 -1.40 -18.48
N LEU A 45 -0.79 -0.74 -17.93
CA LEU A 45 -0.46 0.65 -18.27
C LEU A 45 0.74 0.77 -19.20
N ALA A 46 1.72 -0.14 -19.14
CA ALA A 46 2.89 -0.05 -20.01
C ALA A 46 2.58 -0.55 -21.43
N GLN A 47 2.57 0.35 -22.41
CA GLN A 47 2.37 0.00 -23.83
C GLN A 47 3.68 -0.44 -24.51
N ASN A 48 4.83 -0.20 -23.88
CA ASN A 48 6.14 -0.60 -24.38
C ASN A 48 7.17 -0.70 -23.25
N LYS A 49 8.36 -1.23 -23.58
CA LYS A 49 9.45 -1.45 -22.62
C LYS A 49 9.94 -0.17 -21.93
N VAL A 50 9.91 0.97 -22.61
CA VAL A 50 10.33 2.27 -22.06
C VAL A 50 9.32 2.77 -21.01
N GLN A 51 8.02 2.66 -21.31
CA GLN A 51 6.97 2.98 -20.34
C GLN A 51 6.98 2.03 -19.14
N GLY A 52 7.26 0.74 -19.36
CA GLY A 52 7.46 -0.22 -18.28
C GLY A 52 8.60 0.19 -17.34
N LEU A 53 9.75 0.59 -17.90
CA LEU A 53 10.87 1.09 -17.11
C LEU A 53 10.52 2.38 -16.33
N ALA A 54 9.79 3.30 -16.96
CA ALA A 54 9.33 4.52 -16.31
C ALA A 54 8.40 4.21 -15.12
N LEU A 55 7.50 3.24 -15.28
CA LEU A 55 6.58 2.84 -14.22
C LEU A 55 7.30 2.13 -13.06
N MET A 56 8.31 1.29 -13.35
CA MET A 56 9.15 0.69 -12.31
C MET A 56 9.92 1.75 -11.51
N LYS A 57 10.40 2.82 -12.16
CA LYS A 57 11.02 3.97 -11.47
C LYS A 57 10.00 4.72 -10.63
N ALA A 58 8.80 4.94 -11.15
CA ALA A 58 7.72 5.61 -10.43
C ALA A 58 7.28 4.83 -9.18
N ALA A 59 7.37 3.49 -9.19
CA ALA A 59 7.07 2.67 -8.02
C ALA A 59 7.92 3.05 -6.79
N GLY A 60 9.17 3.50 -6.99
CA GLY A 60 10.00 4.03 -5.90
C GLY A 60 9.48 5.36 -5.33
N ILE A 61 8.90 6.21 -6.18
CA ILE A 61 8.30 7.49 -5.76
C ILE A 61 7.05 7.26 -4.91
N VAL A 62 6.28 6.22 -5.19
CA VAL A 62 5.07 5.84 -4.42
C VAL A 62 5.39 5.52 -2.95
N LEU A 63 6.66 5.25 -2.59
CA LEU A 63 7.07 5.01 -1.21
C LEU A 63 7.38 6.30 -0.41
N VAL A 64 7.57 7.44 -1.08
CA VAL A 64 7.93 8.72 -0.46
C VAL A 64 6.76 9.41 0.29
N PRO A 65 5.52 9.41 -0.22
CA PRO A 65 4.35 10.03 0.41
C PRO A 65 4.14 9.73 1.90
N PRO A 66 4.18 8.46 2.38
CA PRO A 66 4.06 8.20 3.81
C PRO A 66 5.22 8.83 4.61
N LEU A 67 6.45 8.83 4.09
CA LEU A 67 7.58 9.46 4.79
C LEU A 67 7.37 10.96 4.96
N ILE A 68 6.86 11.65 3.94
CA ILE A 68 6.55 13.09 4.04
C ILE A 68 5.39 13.31 5.02
N ALA A 69 4.33 12.49 4.91
CA ALA A 69 3.13 12.61 5.75
C ALA A 69 3.45 12.49 7.25
N TYR A 70 4.46 11.70 7.63
CA TYR A 70 4.89 11.54 9.01
C TYR A 70 5.27 12.88 9.69
N PHE A 71 5.88 13.80 8.95
CA PHE A 71 6.32 15.09 9.47
C PHE A 71 5.25 16.19 9.38
N LEU A 72 4.10 15.89 8.79
CA LEU A 72 3.04 16.86 8.55
C LEU A 72 1.93 16.74 9.59
N PRO A 73 1.26 17.85 9.96
CA PRO A 73 0.05 17.80 10.77
C PRO A 73 -1.08 17.04 10.05
N PRO A 74 -2.01 16.40 10.78
CA PRO A 74 -3.05 15.52 10.20
C PRO A 74 -3.86 16.17 9.06
N ALA A 75 -4.18 17.46 9.16
CA ALA A 75 -4.92 18.20 8.13
C ALA A 75 -4.22 18.22 6.76
N TRP A 76 -2.88 18.16 6.75
CA TRP A 76 -2.06 18.16 5.54
C TRP A 76 -1.73 16.77 5.02
N GLN A 77 -2.14 15.72 5.73
CA GLN A 77 -1.86 14.35 5.32
C GLN A 77 -2.89 13.80 4.32
N LEU A 78 -4.11 14.37 4.29
CA LEU A 78 -5.21 13.90 3.45
C LEU A 78 -4.89 13.82 1.94
N PRO A 79 -4.14 14.77 1.34
CA PRO A 79 -3.76 14.67 -0.07
C PRO A 79 -2.96 13.41 -0.42
N PHE A 80 -2.24 12.81 0.55
CA PHE A 80 -1.46 11.59 0.31
C PHE A 80 -2.32 10.32 0.29
N ALA A 81 -3.61 10.41 0.62
CA ALA A 81 -4.53 9.27 0.56
C ALA A 81 -4.72 8.70 -0.86
N VAL A 82 -4.39 9.49 -1.91
CA VAL A 82 -4.33 9.00 -3.30
C VAL A 82 -3.27 7.90 -3.49
N VAL A 83 -2.25 7.90 -2.64
CA VAL A 83 -1.13 7.00 -2.71
C VAL A 83 -1.47 5.75 -1.90
N PRO A 84 -1.53 4.56 -2.51
CA PRO A 84 -2.02 3.36 -1.84
C PRO A 84 -1.16 2.93 -0.64
N THR A 85 0.12 3.33 -0.62
CA THR A 85 1.08 3.07 0.47
C THR A 85 0.88 3.96 1.70
N TRP A 86 0.11 5.06 1.58
CA TRP A 86 -0.18 5.93 2.72
C TRP A 86 -1.10 5.25 3.74
N TRP A 87 -2.11 4.52 3.27
CA TRP A 87 -3.07 3.82 4.13
C TRP A 87 -2.44 2.81 5.11
N PRO A 88 -1.57 1.87 4.68
CA PRO A 88 -0.91 0.95 5.60
C PRO A 88 0.04 1.67 6.58
N ALA A 89 0.65 2.79 6.18
CA ALA A 89 1.47 3.60 7.09
C ALA A 89 0.63 4.24 8.20
N GLN A 90 -0.53 4.82 7.86
CA GLN A 90 -1.47 5.35 8.86
C GLN A 90 -2.00 4.25 9.79
N ALA A 91 -2.34 3.08 9.24
CA ALA A 91 -2.76 1.95 10.05
C ALA A 91 -1.67 1.54 11.05
N LEU A 92 -0.41 1.46 10.62
CA LEU A 92 0.72 1.17 11.52
C LEU A 92 0.83 2.20 12.66
N TRP A 93 0.84 3.49 12.34
CA TRP A 93 1.04 4.53 13.37
C TRP A 93 -0.13 4.62 14.33
N HIS A 94 -1.37 4.50 13.84
CA HIS A 94 -2.54 4.49 14.72
C HIS A 94 -2.61 3.23 15.58
N LEU A 95 -2.16 2.08 15.07
CA LEU A 95 -2.03 0.87 15.87
C LEU A 95 -0.99 1.04 16.98
N GLN A 96 0.18 1.57 16.64
CA GLN A 96 1.26 1.84 17.61
C GLN A 96 0.82 2.84 18.69
N ALA A 97 0.02 3.84 18.32
CA ALA A 97 -0.55 4.81 19.26
C ALA A 97 -1.75 4.27 20.09
N GLY A 98 -2.15 3.00 19.90
CA GLY A 98 -3.32 2.42 20.57
C GLY A 98 -4.65 3.07 20.16
N SER A 99 -4.69 3.71 18.99
CA SER A 99 -5.81 4.51 18.52
C SER A 99 -6.85 3.67 17.78
N ALA A 100 -8.14 3.85 18.11
CA ALA A 100 -9.25 3.17 17.42
C ALA A 100 -9.36 3.53 15.92
N TRP A 101 -8.76 4.66 15.50
CA TRP A 101 -8.65 5.07 14.11
C TRP A 101 -7.91 4.04 13.23
N PHE A 102 -7.13 3.14 13.84
CA PHE A 102 -6.54 1.98 13.17
C PHE A 102 -7.54 1.26 12.25
N TRP A 103 -8.74 0.96 12.75
CA TRP A 103 -9.75 0.22 12.00
C TRP A 103 -10.26 0.96 10.77
N PHE A 104 -10.36 2.29 10.86
CA PHE A 104 -10.73 3.15 9.74
C PHE A 104 -9.67 3.10 8.64
N PHE A 105 -8.39 3.26 8.99
CA PHE A 105 -7.31 3.23 8.01
C PHE A 105 -7.08 1.83 7.42
N LEU A 106 -7.26 0.78 8.23
CA LEU A 106 -7.20 -0.60 7.75
C LEU A 106 -8.33 -0.89 6.74
N GLY A 107 -9.58 -0.63 7.13
CA GLY A 107 -10.75 -0.88 6.28
C GLY A 107 -10.74 -0.01 5.03
N GLY A 108 -10.52 1.29 5.19
CA GLY A 108 -10.42 2.25 4.08
C GLY A 108 -9.31 1.90 3.11
N GLY A 109 -8.13 1.51 3.63
CA GLY A 109 -7.00 1.09 2.81
C GLY A 109 -7.28 -0.18 1.99
N LEU A 110 -7.91 -1.19 2.60
CA LEU A 110 -8.30 -2.41 1.90
C LEU A 110 -9.37 -2.16 0.83
N LEU A 111 -10.36 -1.32 1.12
CA LEU A 111 -11.38 -0.93 0.15
C LEU A 111 -10.76 -0.15 -1.01
N TYR A 112 -9.87 0.81 -0.72
CA TYR A 112 -9.18 1.60 -1.73
C TYR A 112 -8.29 0.72 -2.62
N ALA A 113 -7.47 -0.15 -2.02
CA ALA A 113 -6.64 -1.08 -2.76
C ALA A 113 -7.46 -2.08 -3.58
N GLY A 114 -8.58 -2.57 -3.04
CA GLY A 114 -9.51 -3.44 -3.75
C GLY A 114 -10.14 -2.75 -4.96
N ALA A 115 -10.58 -1.50 -4.81
CA ALA A 115 -11.10 -0.69 -5.91
C ALA A 115 -10.06 -0.48 -7.02
N LEU A 116 -8.81 -0.17 -6.65
CA LEU A 116 -7.71 -0.03 -7.60
C LEU A 116 -7.41 -1.36 -8.32
N LEU A 117 -7.43 -2.49 -7.61
CA LEU A 117 -7.23 -3.81 -8.20
C LEU A 117 -8.33 -4.13 -9.22
N VAL A 118 -9.59 -3.91 -8.88
CA VAL A 118 -10.72 -4.14 -9.80
C VAL A 118 -10.62 -3.23 -11.02
N TRP A 119 -10.25 -1.96 -10.83
CA TRP A 119 -10.06 -1.02 -11.93
C TRP A 119 -8.91 -1.45 -12.87
N LEU A 120 -7.75 -1.80 -12.32
CA LEU A 120 -6.59 -2.26 -13.08
C LEU A 120 -6.84 -3.59 -13.78
N ALA A 121 -7.55 -4.54 -13.14
CA ALA A 121 -7.91 -5.81 -13.74
C ALA A 121 -8.84 -5.61 -14.96
N ARG A 122 -9.89 -4.79 -14.82
CA ARG A 122 -10.77 -4.43 -15.95
C ARG A 122 -10.01 -3.76 -17.09
N ARG A 123 -9.04 -2.90 -16.74
CA ARG A 123 -8.18 -2.24 -17.72
C ARG A 123 -7.28 -3.24 -18.45
N PHE A 124 -6.71 -4.19 -17.73
CA PHE A 124 -5.88 -5.27 -18.28
C PHE A 124 -6.66 -6.12 -19.28
N ASP A 125 -7.87 -6.57 -18.91
CA ASP A 125 -8.74 -7.35 -19.79
C ASP A 125 -9.05 -6.58 -21.09
N ALA A 126 -9.33 -5.28 -20.97
CA ALA A 126 -9.57 -4.43 -22.14
C ALA A 126 -8.32 -4.21 -23.02
N VAL A 127 -7.10 -4.36 -22.50
CA VAL A 127 -5.87 -4.36 -23.32
C VAL A 127 -5.67 -5.70 -24.01
N MET A 128 -5.87 -6.80 -23.30
CA MET A 128 -5.58 -8.16 -23.79
C MET A 128 -6.58 -8.67 -24.81
N HIS A 129 -7.81 -8.17 -24.79
CA HIS A 129 -8.85 -8.51 -25.78
C HIS A 129 -8.90 -7.54 -26.98
N ARG A 130 -7.91 -6.66 -27.13
CA ARG A 130 -7.65 -5.91 -28.37
C ARG A 130 -6.59 -6.60 -29.21
#